data_AF-A0AAJ2JU90-F1
#
_entry.id   AF-A0AAJ2JU90-F1
#
_cell.length_a   1.000
_cell.length_b   1.000
_cell.length_c   1.000
_cell.angle_alpha   90.00
_cell.angle_beta   90.00
_cell.angle_gamma   90.00
#
_symmetry.space_group_name_H-M   'P 1'
#
loop_
_entity.id
_entity.type
_entity.pdbx_description
1 polymer ?
#
loop_
_entity_poly.entity_id
_entity_poly.type
_entity_poly.pdbx_seq_one_letter_code
_entity_poly.pdbx_strand_id
1 'polypeptide(L)'
;MIRFRPSKFMLVLVLISLTLLTFSQTKGFAAEKMAVNVYDSSGRLVNSKLADGTVVEYQYDVNGNLLQKNFNMLMNSGFEIYTGKNGVADNWGDWKSAGVKANYQVVTAPVSSGKHAQQMKISNMQKDGGANFFQDISVSDGQLYTLSSQIAITNLNKAKLIVNMHYFDNNNSFIGSETVFEYGGNVSWLSINEKVQPVAKTVRARLHFTIIALDSDASGIVTVDSVAFQKGERSNLLINPGFETNTRTSGVADGWGNWESAGVPANYRVVTSPVSSGKHAQQMAISNIPKDGMHTFFQDVAVTGGQPYTLSGQIATENLSKAKVQVIMHYFDVNNNFIGYETPFEYSGNTVWLSINEQVRPVAKAVRARVHFNVLAVDNNASGIVKVDSVTFQKGEQSNLLINPGFETNTRTSGVADGWGNWESAGVPANYRVVTSPVSSGKHAQQMAISNIPKDGMHTFFQDVAVTGGQPYTLGSQIAITNLSKAKFQVIMHYFDVNNNFLGNETPFEYSGNTSWKSVQVQVKPPAHTVRARVHFNLLALEDKASGTVTVDSVIFQRKK
;
A
#
# COMPACT_ATOMS: atom_id res chain seq x y z
N MET A 1 -41.25 30.12 15.48
CA MET A 1 -40.12 30.64 16.31
C MET A 1 -39.60 29.48 17.15
N ILE A 2 -38.72 28.65 16.58
CA ILE A 2 -38.17 27.46 17.25
C ILE A 2 -36.71 27.79 17.60
N ARG A 3 -36.45 28.00 18.90
CA ARG A 3 -35.10 28.23 19.42
C ARG A 3 -34.31 26.92 19.34
N PHE A 4 -33.43 26.80 18.36
CA PHE A 4 -32.34 25.82 18.41
C PHE A 4 -31.42 26.21 19.56
N ARG A 5 -31.47 25.47 20.67
CA ARG A 5 -30.41 25.48 21.67
C ARG A 5 -29.25 24.63 21.12
N PRO A 6 -28.07 25.19 20.85
CA PRO A 6 -26.92 24.36 20.54
C PRO A 6 -26.60 23.50 21.77
N SER A 7 -26.35 22.21 21.56
CA SER A 7 -25.92 21.33 22.65
C SER A 7 -24.55 21.80 23.14
N LYS A 8 -24.28 21.67 24.44
CA LYS A 8 -22.98 22.03 25.05
C LYS A 8 -21.79 21.32 24.37
N PHE A 9 -22.03 20.20 23.67
CA PHE A 9 -21.05 19.44 22.90
C PHE A 9 -20.47 20.21 21.70
N MET A 10 -21.28 21.00 21.01
CA MET A 10 -20.83 21.79 19.85
C MET A 10 -20.09 23.07 20.28
N LEU A 11 -20.41 23.59 21.48
CA LEU A 11 -19.77 24.77 22.04
C LEU A 11 -18.36 24.48 22.59
N VAL A 12 -18.09 23.26 23.09
CA VAL A 12 -16.76 22.88 23.64
C VAL A 12 -15.74 22.63 22.54
N LEU A 13 -16.13 22.02 21.41
CA LEU A 13 -15.29 21.95 20.20
C LEU A 13 -14.95 23.34 19.65
N VAL A 14 -15.90 24.28 19.73
CA VAL A 14 -15.69 25.68 19.33
C VAL A 14 -14.88 26.48 20.38
N LEU A 15 -15.02 26.23 21.68
CA LEU A 15 -14.22 26.92 22.72
C LEU A 15 -12.76 26.45 22.77
N ILE A 16 -12.50 25.17 22.48
CA ILE A 16 -11.14 24.66 22.24
C ILE A 16 -10.56 25.31 20.97
N SER A 17 -11.39 25.68 19.99
CA SER A 17 -10.98 26.37 18.76
C SER A 17 -10.76 27.90 18.90
N LEU A 18 -11.18 28.55 19.99
CA LEU A 18 -11.19 30.02 20.09
C LEU A 18 -10.15 30.65 21.05
N THR A 19 -9.38 29.88 21.83
CA THR A 19 -8.47 30.42 22.86
C THR A 19 -7.01 30.61 22.43
N LEU A 20 -6.74 30.70 21.12
CA LEU A 20 -5.42 31.05 20.56
C LEU A 20 -5.38 32.50 20.08
N LEU A 21 -5.16 33.44 21.00
CA LEU A 21 -4.74 34.80 20.67
C LEU A 21 -3.58 35.21 21.59
N THR A 22 -2.45 34.52 21.47
CA THR A 22 -1.16 35.13 21.75
C THR A 22 -0.60 35.62 20.43
N PHE A 23 -0.66 36.94 20.22
CA PHE A 23 -0.08 37.64 19.10
C PHE A 23 1.43 37.35 19.01
N SER A 24 1.83 36.63 17.96
CA SER A 24 3.04 37.00 17.24
C SER A 24 2.55 37.55 15.90
N GLN A 25 2.73 38.84 15.64
CA GLN A 25 2.48 39.41 14.33
C GLN A 25 3.50 38.83 13.35
N THR A 26 3.19 37.67 12.77
CA THR A 26 3.79 37.26 11.50
C THR A 26 2.89 37.78 10.40
N LYS A 27 3.46 38.63 9.54
CA LYS A 27 2.84 39.18 8.32
C LYS A 27 2.03 38.11 7.61
N GLY A 28 0.87 38.51 7.07
CA GLY A 28 -0.08 37.61 6.41
C GLY A 28 0.62 36.63 5.47
N PHE A 29 0.14 35.38 5.47
CA PHE A 29 0.57 34.31 4.58
C PHE A 29 0.21 34.66 3.12
N ALA A 30 0.89 35.64 2.54
CA ALA A 30 1.23 35.54 1.13
C ALA A 30 2.04 34.26 0.99
N ALA A 31 1.70 33.39 0.03
CA ALA A 31 2.47 32.18 -0.25
C ALA A 31 3.97 32.50 -0.19
N GLU A 32 4.69 31.90 0.75
CA GLU A 32 6.13 32.09 0.88
C GLU A 32 6.76 31.73 -0.48
N LYS A 33 7.16 32.76 -1.24
CA LYS A 33 7.85 32.62 -2.52
C LYS A 33 9.32 32.24 -2.36
N MET A 34 9.70 31.67 -1.21
CA MET A 34 11.08 31.27 -0.92
C MET A 34 11.12 29.78 -0.62
N ALA A 35 12.04 29.08 -1.28
CA ALA A 35 12.28 27.69 -0.98
C ALA A 35 12.91 27.57 0.42
N VAL A 36 12.34 26.70 1.27
CA VAL A 36 12.89 26.42 2.61
C VAL A 36 13.62 25.09 2.56
N ASN A 37 14.94 25.12 2.80
CA ASN A 37 15.79 23.94 2.81
C ASN A 37 16.15 23.55 4.24
N VAL A 38 16.02 22.26 4.57
CA VAL A 38 16.42 21.68 5.85
C VAL A 38 17.52 20.66 5.61
N TYR A 39 18.54 20.70 6.45
CA TYR A 39 19.71 19.83 6.36
C TYR A 39 19.84 18.96 7.61
N ASP A 40 20.39 17.75 7.44
CA ASP A 40 20.75 16.91 8.58
C ASP A 40 22.05 17.38 9.26
N SER A 41 22.43 16.71 10.35
CA SER A 41 23.65 17.01 11.11
C SER A 41 24.95 16.82 10.29
N SER A 42 24.89 16.12 9.17
CA SER A 42 26.00 15.92 8.23
C SER A 42 25.99 16.92 7.07
N GLY A 43 25.08 17.90 7.09
CA GLY A 43 24.96 18.94 6.07
C GLY A 43 24.30 18.48 4.77
N ARG A 44 23.63 17.31 4.76
CA ARG A 44 22.91 16.80 3.58
C ARG A 44 21.50 17.37 3.55
N LEU A 45 21.02 17.77 2.37
CA LEU A 45 19.67 18.31 2.19
C LEU A 45 18.64 17.20 2.43
N VAL A 46 17.77 17.33 3.43
CA VAL A 46 16.76 16.31 3.79
C VAL A 46 15.33 16.74 3.50
N ASN A 47 15.03 18.04 3.50
CA ASN A 47 13.76 18.58 3.01
C ASN A 47 13.97 19.86 2.19
N SER A 48 13.19 20.04 1.13
CA SER A 48 13.06 21.29 0.38
C SER A 48 11.59 21.60 0.15
N LYS A 49 11.08 22.69 0.74
CA LYS A 49 9.73 23.21 0.47
C LYS A 49 9.75 24.12 -0.74
N LEU A 50 8.98 23.78 -1.77
CA LEU A 50 8.80 24.56 -2.99
C LEU A 50 7.75 25.66 -2.79
N ALA A 51 7.73 26.64 -3.70
CA ALA A 51 6.82 27.80 -3.63
C ALA A 51 5.33 27.42 -3.73
N ASP A 52 5.01 26.26 -4.30
CA ASP A 52 3.64 25.73 -4.38
C ASP A 52 3.22 24.93 -3.12
N GLY A 53 4.06 24.96 -2.08
CA GLY A 53 3.88 24.23 -0.83
C GLY A 53 4.35 22.78 -0.86
N THR A 54 4.69 22.22 -2.02
CA THR A 54 5.18 20.85 -2.14
C THR A 54 6.53 20.72 -1.42
N VAL A 55 6.67 19.72 -0.56
CA VAL A 55 7.92 19.37 0.11
C VAL A 55 8.53 18.17 -0.59
N VAL A 56 9.80 18.29 -0.96
CA VAL A 56 10.63 17.19 -1.44
C VAL A 56 11.48 16.70 -0.27
N GLU A 57 11.32 15.44 0.11
CA GLU A 57 12.11 14.78 1.14
C GLU A 57 13.17 13.89 0.49
N TYR A 58 14.39 13.94 1.01
CA TYR A 58 15.54 13.21 0.46
C TYR A 58 16.02 12.16 1.45
N GLN A 59 16.09 10.90 0.99
CA GLN A 59 16.59 9.78 1.78
C GLN A 59 17.93 9.32 1.24
N TYR A 60 18.88 9.08 2.14
CA TYR A 60 20.25 8.69 1.82
C TYR A 60 20.61 7.35 2.44
N ASP A 61 21.50 6.61 1.81
CA ASP A 61 22.14 5.45 2.43
C ASP A 61 23.18 5.88 3.49
N VAL A 62 23.76 4.88 4.16
CA VAL A 62 24.81 5.09 5.16
C VAL A 62 26.09 5.73 4.59
N ASN A 63 26.32 5.62 3.29
CA ASN A 63 27.47 6.18 2.58
C ASN A 63 27.19 7.59 2.03
N GLY A 64 25.96 8.09 2.16
CA GLY A 64 25.55 9.41 1.66
C GLY A 64 25.05 9.43 0.22
N ASN A 65 24.82 8.29 -0.41
CA ASN A 65 24.19 8.24 -1.73
C ASN A 65 22.68 8.45 -1.61
N LEU A 66 22.10 9.25 -2.51
CA LEU A 66 20.66 9.48 -2.55
C LEU A 66 19.95 8.19 -2.97
N LEU A 67 19.08 7.67 -2.10
CA LEU A 67 18.25 6.49 -2.35
C LEU A 67 16.91 6.85 -2.96
N GLN A 68 16.23 7.87 -2.41
CA GLN A 68 14.86 8.20 -2.79
C GLN A 68 14.56 9.69 -2.63
N LYS A 69 13.66 10.19 -3.47
CA LYS A 69 12.97 11.48 -3.29
C LYS A 69 11.49 11.19 -3.07
N ASN A 70 10.95 11.65 -1.95
CA ASN A 70 9.53 11.54 -1.63
C ASN A 70 8.87 12.91 -1.71
N PHE A 71 7.64 12.94 -2.21
CA PHE A 71 6.86 14.17 -2.32
C PHE A 71 5.81 14.18 -1.22
N ASN A 72 5.74 15.28 -0.48
CA ASN A 72 4.83 15.48 0.63
C ASN A 72 4.37 16.95 0.62
N MET A 73 3.51 17.31 1.56
CA MET A 73 3.15 18.70 1.87
C MET A 73 3.61 19.09 3.28
N LEU A 74 4.12 18.11 4.03
CA LEU A 74 4.66 18.24 5.39
C LEU A 74 6.18 18.27 5.34
N MET A 75 6.77 19.08 6.20
CA MET A 75 8.20 19.10 6.53
C MET A 75 8.49 18.10 7.64
N ASN A 76 9.65 17.43 7.57
CA ASN A 76 10.09 16.49 8.61
C ASN A 76 9.00 15.48 8.99
N SER A 77 8.39 14.87 7.98
CA SER A 77 7.15 14.11 8.13
C SER A 77 7.35 12.69 8.71
N GLY A 78 8.58 12.18 8.63
CA GLY A 78 9.07 11.01 9.36
C GLY A 78 9.81 11.34 10.66
N PHE A 79 9.80 12.61 11.12
CA PHE A 79 10.38 13.02 12.41
C PHE A 79 11.89 12.77 12.60
N GLU A 80 12.64 12.66 11.51
CA GLU A 80 14.08 12.36 11.52
C GLU A 80 14.98 13.52 11.92
N ILE A 81 14.41 14.72 12.10
CA ILE A 81 15.13 15.95 12.41
C ILE A 81 14.63 16.51 13.75
N TYR A 82 15.55 16.66 14.70
CA TYR A 82 15.27 17.24 16.00
C TYR A 82 16.48 17.99 16.55
N THR A 83 16.35 19.30 16.71
CA THR A 83 17.41 20.18 17.24
C THR A 83 17.39 20.33 18.76
N GLY A 84 16.59 19.54 19.46
CA GLY A 84 16.59 19.49 20.93
C GLY A 84 15.62 20.45 21.63
N LYS A 85 14.72 21.12 20.90
CA LYS A 85 13.79 22.10 21.49
C LYS A 85 12.45 21.44 21.86
N ASN A 86 12.08 21.52 23.14
CA ASN A 86 10.74 21.20 23.67
C ASN A 86 10.21 19.77 23.43
N GLY A 87 11.04 18.84 22.94
CA GLY A 87 10.63 17.43 22.72
C GLY A 87 9.77 17.20 21.48
N VAL A 88 9.59 18.23 20.65
CA VAL A 88 8.81 18.18 19.41
C VAL A 88 9.76 18.27 18.23
N ALA A 89 9.55 17.43 17.22
CA ALA A 89 10.36 17.41 16.01
C ALA A 89 10.37 18.77 15.29
N ASP A 90 11.47 19.09 14.63
CA ASP A 90 11.62 20.38 13.95
C ASP A 90 10.52 20.59 12.91
N ASN A 91 9.97 21.82 12.84
CA ASN A 91 8.82 22.23 12.01
C ASN A 91 7.44 21.72 12.48
N TRP A 92 7.35 21.07 13.64
CA TRP A 92 6.09 20.76 14.30
C TRP A 92 5.89 21.66 15.53
N GLY A 93 4.63 21.91 15.88
CA GLY A 93 4.23 22.63 17.09
C GLY A 93 3.46 21.72 18.03
N ASP A 94 3.30 22.15 19.29
CA ASP A 94 2.51 21.47 20.30
C ASP A 94 1.47 22.38 20.96
N TRP A 95 0.46 21.76 21.55
CA TRP A 95 -0.53 22.44 22.37
C TRP A 95 -1.09 21.50 23.44
N LYS A 96 -1.43 22.06 24.60
CA LYS A 96 -2.15 21.36 25.67
C LYS A 96 -3.14 22.27 26.37
N SER A 97 -4.22 21.69 26.87
CA SER A 97 -5.19 22.38 27.72
C SER A 97 -4.57 22.79 29.06
N ALA A 98 -5.13 23.83 29.69
CA ALA A 98 -4.73 24.25 31.02
C ALA A 98 -4.83 23.09 32.03
N GLY A 99 -3.80 22.91 32.86
CA GLY A 99 -3.74 21.84 33.86
C GLY A 99 -3.35 20.45 33.34
N VAL A 100 -3.28 20.24 32.02
CA VAL A 100 -2.84 18.96 31.43
C VAL A 100 -1.33 18.81 31.52
N LYS A 101 -0.87 17.62 31.95
CA LYS A 101 0.55 17.23 31.93
C LYS A 101 0.85 16.44 30.67
N ALA A 102 1.37 17.11 29.66
CA ALA A 102 1.89 16.51 28.43
C ALA A 102 3.42 16.55 28.40
N ASN A 103 4.03 15.43 28.01
CA ASN A 103 5.45 15.28 27.74
C ASN A 103 5.62 14.86 26.28
N TYR A 104 6.37 15.65 25.51
CA TYR A 104 6.67 15.41 24.10
C TYR A 104 8.10 14.92 23.97
N GLN A 105 8.33 13.91 23.12
CA GLN A 105 9.66 13.38 22.86
C GLN A 105 9.78 12.92 21.41
N VAL A 106 10.91 13.23 20.77
CA VAL A 106 11.35 12.51 19.57
C VAL A 106 12.10 11.27 20.06
N VAL A 107 11.54 10.09 19.77
CA VAL A 107 12.02 8.81 20.30
C VAL A 107 12.73 8.00 19.23
N THR A 108 13.67 7.14 19.63
CA THR A 108 14.31 6.15 18.75
C THR A 108 13.66 4.76 18.83
N ALA A 109 12.74 4.58 19.76
CA ALA A 109 11.89 3.40 19.88
C ALA A 109 10.61 3.75 20.68
N PRO A 110 9.43 3.23 20.27
CA PRO A 110 9.18 2.50 19.03
C PRO A 110 9.24 3.41 17.79
N VAL A 111 9.65 2.86 16.64
CA VAL A 111 9.63 3.51 15.31
C VAL A 111 8.99 2.56 14.28
N SER A 112 8.26 3.11 13.32
CA SER A 112 7.64 2.34 12.24
C SER A 112 8.54 2.27 11.00
N SER A 113 9.30 3.35 10.77
CA SER A 113 10.26 3.56 9.69
C SER A 113 11.35 4.50 10.19
N GLY A 114 12.51 4.49 9.54
CA GLY A 114 13.61 5.40 9.86
C GLY A 114 14.22 5.15 11.26
N LYS A 115 14.73 6.21 11.87
CA LYS A 115 15.41 6.17 13.18
C LYS A 115 14.61 6.84 14.27
N HIS A 116 13.63 7.67 13.93
CA HIS A 116 12.91 8.49 14.90
C HIS A 116 11.40 8.48 14.69
N ALA A 117 10.66 8.79 15.75
CA ALA A 117 9.22 9.02 15.71
C ALA A 117 8.83 10.09 16.74
N GLN A 118 7.69 10.76 16.55
CA GLN A 118 7.18 11.72 17.53
C GLN A 118 6.28 11.01 18.55
N GLN A 119 6.64 11.09 19.83
CA GLN A 119 5.83 10.62 20.94
C GLN A 119 5.23 11.77 21.75
N MET A 120 4.02 11.56 22.24
CA MET A 120 3.32 12.42 23.20
C MET A 120 2.73 11.55 24.30
N LYS A 121 3.18 11.76 25.55
CA LYS A 121 2.68 11.10 26.76
C LYS A 121 1.90 12.09 27.60
N ILE A 122 0.65 11.77 27.90
CA ILE A 122 -0.27 12.66 28.63
C ILE A 122 -0.83 11.95 29.84
N SER A 123 -0.96 12.69 30.94
CA SER A 123 -1.57 12.22 32.20
C SER A 123 -2.36 13.33 32.89
N ASN A 124 -3.23 12.94 33.82
CA ASN A 124 -4.01 13.85 34.66
C ASN A 124 -4.88 14.82 33.83
N MET A 125 -5.48 14.33 32.74
CA MET A 125 -6.42 15.14 31.98
C MET A 125 -7.77 15.20 32.71
N GLN A 126 -8.30 16.41 32.86
CA GLN A 126 -9.70 16.61 33.21
C GLN A 126 -10.57 16.29 32.01
N LYS A 127 -11.84 15.92 32.24
CA LYS A 127 -12.82 15.71 31.18
C LYS A 127 -12.80 16.86 30.17
N ASP A 128 -12.85 16.51 28.87
CA ASP A 128 -12.76 17.41 27.72
C ASP A 128 -11.40 18.11 27.52
N GLY A 129 -10.44 17.92 28.44
CA GLY A 129 -9.05 18.36 28.26
C GLY A 129 -8.31 17.50 27.24
N GLY A 130 -7.28 18.07 26.63
CA GLY A 130 -6.47 17.34 25.67
C GLY A 130 -5.11 17.97 25.42
N ALA A 131 -4.31 17.28 24.63
CA ALA A 131 -3.06 17.78 24.10
C ALA A 131 -2.80 17.19 22.71
N ASN A 132 -2.04 17.92 21.91
CA ASN A 132 -1.70 17.54 20.55
C ASN A 132 -0.30 18.05 20.17
N PHE A 133 0.16 17.56 19.03
CA PHE A 133 1.16 18.22 18.20
C PHE A 133 0.60 18.36 16.79
N PHE A 134 1.11 19.34 16.05
CA PHE A 134 0.53 19.77 14.78
C PHE A 134 1.54 20.33 13.80
N GLN A 135 1.15 20.39 12.52
CA GLN A 135 1.89 21.12 11.49
C GLN A 135 0.92 21.90 10.61
N ASP A 136 1.32 23.12 10.25
CA ASP A 136 0.63 23.96 9.27
C ASP A 136 1.04 23.57 7.84
N ILE A 137 0.05 23.46 6.98
CA ILE A 137 0.16 22.99 5.60
C ILE A 137 -0.46 24.01 4.67
N SER A 138 0.27 24.41 3.64
CA SER A 138 -0.27 25.23 2.56
C SER A 138 -1.17 24.37 1.67
N VAL A 139 -2.44 24.71 1.53
CA VAL A 139 -3.40 23.93 0.72
C VAL A 139 -4.20 24.84 -0.21
N SER A 140 -4.79 24.25 -1.23
CA SER A 140 -5.77 24.91 -2.11
C SER A 140 -7.17 24.47 -1.72
N ASP A 141 -8.14 25.38 -1.80
CA ASP A 141 -9.53 25.05 -1.53
C ASP A 141 -10.12 24.12 -2.60
N GLY A 142 -11.01 23.21 -2.18
CA GLY A 142 -11.64 22.23 -3.07
C GLY A 142 -10.71 21.14 -3.65
N GLN A 143 -9.39 21.32 -3.57
CA GLN A 143 -8.39 20.32 -3.99
C GLN A 143 -8.46 19.08 -3.10
N LEU A 144 -8.48 17.91 -3.71
CA LEU A 144 -8.45 16.65 -2.97
C LEU A 144 -7.01 16.31 -2.56
N TYR A 145 -6.87 15.87 -1.31
CA TYR A 145 -5.64 15.38 -0.73
C TYR A 145 -5.85 14.00 -0.10
N THR A 146 -4.74 13.32 0.18
CA THR A 146 -4.72 12.10 1.00
C THR A 146 -3.79 12.28 2.18
N LEU A 147 -4.26 11.93 3.38
CA LEU A 147 -3.48 11.83 4.61
C LEU A 147 -3.20 10.35 4.91
N SER A 148 -1.95 10.01 5.17
CA SER A 148 -1.56 8.70 5.71
C SER A 148 -0.54 8.85 6.85
N SER A 149 -0.53 7.88 7.78
CA SER A 149 0.41 7.87 8.92
C SER A 149 0.43 6.49 9.58
N GLN A 150 1.51 6.18 10.28
CA GLN A 150 1.63 5.09 11.25
C GLN A 150 1.43 5.64 12.68
N ILE A 151 0.51 5.05 13.44
CA ILE A 151 0.17 5.51 14.79
C ILE A 151 0.19 4.35 15.80
N ALA A 152 1.04 4.45 16.82
CA ALA A 152 1.07 3.59 17.99
C ALA A 152 0.32 4.24 19.16
N ILE A 153 -0.46 3.46 19.90
CA ILE A 153 -1.24 3.94 21.05
C ILE A 153 -1.08 2.97 22.21
N THR A 154 -0.56 3.46 23.34
CA THR A 154 -0.37 2.64 24.55
C THR A 154 -0.86 3.37 25.80
N ASN A 155 -1.29 2.62 26.81
CA ASN A 155 -1.85 3.11 28.07
C ASN A 155 -2.96 4.17 27.89
N LEU A 156 -3.74 4.08 26.81
CA LEU A 156 -4.91 4.92 26.58
C LEU A 156 -6.01 4.52 27.57
N ASN A 157 -6.37 5.46 28.44
CA ASN A 157 -7.35 5.27 29.49
C ASN A 157 -8.29 6.47 29.54
N LYS A 158 -9.60 6.21 29.48
CA LYS A 158 -10.66 7.24 29.48
C LYS A 158 -10.41 8.37 28.46
N ALA A 159 -9.77 8.04 27.36
CA ALA A 159 -9.37 8.99 26.33
C ALA A 159 -9.57 8.37 24.95
N LYS A 160 -9.52 9.20 23.92
CA LYS A 160 -9.43 8.76 22.53
C LYS A 160 -8.42 9.59 21.76
N LEU A 161 -7.86 8.99 20.72
CA LEU A 161 -7.13 9.70 19.68
C LEU A 161 -8.12 10.29 18.67
N ILE A 162 -7.87 11.54 18.27
CA ILE A 162 -8.51 12.22 17.15
C ILE A 162 -7.39 12.74 16.24
N VAL A 163 -7.44 12.40 14.96
CA VAL A 163 -6.66 13.06 13.91
C VAL A 163 -7.60 14.03 13.23
N ASN A 164 -7.31 15.33 13.32
CA ASN A 164 -8.20 16.38 12.83
C ASN A 164 -7.45 17.39 11.96
N MET A 165 -8.19 17.98 11.03
CA MET A 165 -7.71 19.06 10.18
C MET A 165 -8.47 20.34 10.50
N HIS A 166 -7.76 21.43 10.79
CA HIS A 166 -8.33 22.77 10.95
C HIS A 166 -8.04 23.62 9.71
N TYR A 167 -9.01 24.41 9.28
CA TYR A 167 -8.93 25.19 8.06
C TYR A 167 -8.93 26.69 8.34
N PHE A 168 -8.04 27.40 7.67
CA PHE A 168 -7.85 28.83 7.80
C PHE A 168 -7.86 29.54 6.45
N ASP A 169 -8.44 30.73 6.43
CA ASP A 169 -8.43 31.61 5.27
C ASP A 169 -7.14 32.47 5.19
N ASN A 170 -7.04 33.29 4.14
CA ASN A 170 -5.89 34.19 3.91
C ASN A 170 -5.71 35.26 4.98
N ASN A 171 -6.74 35.53 5.79
CA ASN A 171 -6.67 36.45 6.92
C ASN A 171 -6.32 35.71 8.22
N ASN A 172 -5.91 34.44 8.15
CA ASN A 172 -5.63 33.59 9.30
C ASN A 172 -6.86 33.32 10.18
N SER A 173 -8.07 33.51 9.64
CA SER A 173 -9.31 33.22 10.35
C SER A 173 -9.63 31.73 10.27
N PHE A 174 -10.05 31.14 11.39
CA PHE A 174 -10.56 29.76 11.39
C PHE A 174 -11.90 29.72 10.65
N ILE A 175 -12.02 28.87 9.64
CA ILE A 175 -13.20 28.77 8.77
C ILE A 175 -13.85 27.38 8.79
N GLY A 176 -13.24 26.40 9.44
CA GLY A 176 -13.82 25.07 9.58
C GLY A 176 -12.82 24.02 10.07
N SER A 177 -13.33 22.82 10.30
CA SER A 177 -12.54 21.67 10.70
C SER A 177 -13.20 20.37 10.28
N GLU A 178 -12.42 19.31 10.15
CA GLU A 178 -12.93 17.95 10.03
C GLU A 178 -12.16 16.97 10.93
N THR A 179 -12.86 15.93 11.38
CA THR A 179 -12.23 14.76 12.01
C THR A 179 -11.91 13.76 10.92
N VAL A 180 -10.63 13.53 10.67
CA VAL A 180 -10.14 12.63 9.63
C VAL A 180 -10.18 11.19 10.13
N PHE A 181 -9.82 10.96 11.39
CA PHE A 181 -9.81 9.63 12.00
C PHE A 181 -9.99 9.71 13.51
N GLU A 182 -10.64 8.70 14.11
CA GLU A 182 -10.75 8.55 15.57
C GLU A 182 -10.51 7.10 16.01
N TYR A 183 -9.92 6.93 17.20
CA TYR A 183 -9.69 5.61 17.78
C TYR A 183 -9.65 5.64 19.31
N GLY A 184 -10.28 4.66 19.95
CA GLY A 184 -10.43 4.58 21.41
C GLY A 184 -9.66 3.43 22.07
N GLY A 185 -8.86 2.68 21.31
CA GLY A 185 -8.12 1.51 21.79
C GLY A 185 -6.60 1.68 21.84
N ASN A 186 -5.94 0.71 22.46
CA ASN A 186 -4.48 0.55 22.40
C ASN A 186 -4.09 -0.29 21.18
N VAL A 187 -3.00 0.05 20.49
CA VAL A 187 -2.53 -0.63 19.27
C VAL A 187 -1.03 -0.40 19.08
N SER A 188 -0.31 -1.38 18.54
CA SER A 188 1.13 -1.26 18.31
C SER A 188 1.48 -0.26 17.21
N TRP A 189 0.95 -0.44 16.01
CA TRP A 189 1.07 0.48 14.88
C TRP A 189 -0.18 0.32 14.04
N LEU A 190 -0.87 1.42 13.74
CA LEU A 190 -2.07 1.49 12.93
C LEU A 190 -1.82 2.43 11.75
N SER A 191 -1.97 1.90 10.55
CA SER A 191 -2.00 2.69 9.32
C SER A 191 -3.34 3.39 9.18
N ILE A 192 -3.32 4.71 9.02
CA ILE A 192 -4.45 5.47 8.50
C ILE A 192 -4.17 5.88 7.06
N ASN A 193 -5.21 5.92 6.22
CA ASN A 193 -5.14 6.44 4.87
C ASN A 193 -6.51 7.00 4.48
N GLU A 194 -6.66 8.31 4.59
CA GLU A 194 -7.93 8.99 4.47
C GLU A 194 -7.88 10.16 3.48
N LYS A 195 -8.99 10.34 2.78
CA LYS A 195 -9.20 11.47 1.88
C LYS A 195 -9.52 12.72 2.70
N VAL A 196 -8.92 13.83 2.30
CA VAL A 196 -9.07 15.13 2.94
C VAL A 196 -9.40 16.16 1.87
N GLN A 197 -10.49 16.91 2.05
CA GLN A 197 -10.91 17.94 1.11
C GLN A 197 -11.14 19.27 1.85
N PRO A 198 -10.21 20.23 1.75
CA PRO A 198 -10.35 21.54 2.37
C PRO A 198 -11.61 22.27 1.93
N VAL A 199 -12.28 22.91 2.89
CA VAL A 199 -13.47 23.72 2.64
C VAL A 199 -13.14 24.94 1.76
N ALA A 200 -14.16 25.52 1.11
CA ALA A 200 -13.98 26.70 0.27
C ALA A 200 -13.25 27.84 1.01
N LYS A 201 -12.38 28.58 0.30
CA LYS A 201 -11.53 29.68 0.82
C LYS A 201 -10.38 29.26 1.75
N THR A 202 -10.14 27.96 1.94
CA THR A 202 -8.97 27.49 2.69
C THR A 202 -7.69 27.81 1.94
N VAL A 203 -6.72 28.41 2.62
CA VAL A 203 -5.34 28.55 2.12
C VAL A 203 -4.31 27.84 3.01
N ARG A 204 -4.70 27.57 4.27
CA ARG A 204 -3.89 26.83 5.23
C ARG A 204 -4.74 25.81 5.94
N ALA A 205 -4.25 24.58 5.97
CA ALA A 205 -4.76 23.53 6.82
C ALA A 205 -3.78 23.29 7.97
N ARG A 206 -4.26 22.85 9.13
CA ARG A 206 -3.42 22.44 10.26
C ARG A 206 -3.80 21.03 10.65
N LEU A 207 -2.85 20.11 10.48
CA LEU A 207 -2.99 18.71 10.85
C LEU A 207 -2.65 18.56 12.32
N HIS A 208 -3.55 17.95 13.09
CA HIS A 208 -3.37 17.67 14.51
C HIS A 208 -3.44 16.17 14.78
N PHE A 209 -2.58 15.69 15.67
CA PHE A 209 -2.73 14.40 16.35
C PHE A 209 -3.05 14.67 17.82
N THR A 210 -4.32 14.47 18.20
CA THR A 210 -4.87 14.93 19.48
C THR A 210 -5.29 13.75 20.33
N ILE A 211 -4.85 13.69 21.59
CA ILE A 211 -5.53 12.88 22.61
C ILE A 211 -6.50 13.80 23.36
N ILE A 212 -7.76 13.38 23.46
CA ILE A 212 -8.80 14.06 24.24
C ILE A 212 -9.37 13.15 25.32
N ALA A 213 -9.61 13.72 26.50
CA ALA A 213 -10.21 13.04 27.64
C ALA A 213 -11.72 12.90 27.48
N LEU A 214 -12.22 11.68 27.64
CA LEU A 214 -13.64 11.37 27.70
C LEU A 214 -14.20 11.53 29.13
N ASP A 215 -13.32 11.44 30.13
CA ASP A 215 -13.63 11.55 31.54
C ASP A 215 -12.39 12.04 32.31
N SER A 216 -12.54 12.40 33.60
CA SER A 216 -11.41 12.81 34.44
C SER A 216 -10.43 11.67 34.72
N ASP A 217 -9.19 12.05 35.01
CA ASP A 217 -8.03 11.17 35.21
C ASP A 217 -7.62 10.39 33.95
N ALA A 218 -7.96 10.94 32.79
CA ALA A 218 -7.60 10.33 31.51
C ALA A 218 -6.10 10.46 31.22
N SER A 219 -5.58 9.46 30.51
CA SER A 219 -4.17 9.34 30.15
C SER A 219 -4.00 8.62 28.81
N GLY A 220 -2.83 8.76 28.21
CA GLY A 220 -2.48 8.04 26.99
C GLY A 220 -1.08 8.35 26.51
N ILE A 221 -0.53 7.44 25.72
CA ILE A 221 0.71 7.63 24.98
C ILE A 221 0.40 7.39 23.51
N VAL A 222 0.70 8.37 22.67
CA VAL A 222 0.62 8.27 21.22
C VAL A 222 2.02 8.44 20.65
N THR A 223 2.43 7.54 19.76
CA THR A 223 3.63 7.70 18.93
C THR A 223 3.21 7.70 17.47
N VAL A 224 3.68 8.67 16.70
CA VAL A 224 3.31 8.88 15.31
C VAL A 224 4.55 8.92 14.47
N ASP A 225 4.46 8.33 13.29
CA ASP A 225 5.55 8.18 12.35
C ASP A 225 5.00 8.12 10.91
N SER A 226 5.89 8.25 9.92
CA SER A 226 5.62 8.08 8.49
C SER A 226 4.41 8.85 8.00
N VAL A 227 4.29 10.13 8.38
CA VAL A 227 3.15 10.96 8.00
C VAL A 227 3.31 11.40 6.54
N ALA A 228 2.29 11.22 5.71
CA ALA A 228 2.25 11.78 4.38
C ALA A 228 0.94 12.49 4.11
N PHE A 229 1.04 13.75 3.65
CA PHE A 229 -0.08 14.53 3.15
C PHE A 229 0.22 14.90 1.69
N GLN A 230 -0.53 14.34 0.74
CA GLN A 230 -0.20 14.41 -0.69
C GLN A 230 -1.40 14.90 -1.49
N LYS A 231 -1.12 15.63 -2.58
CA LYS A 231 -2.15 16.05 -3.56
C LYS A 231 -2.71 14.83 -4.29
N GLY A 232 -4.03 14.76 -4.44
CA GLY A 232 -4.71 13.69 -5.16
C GLY A 232 -5.11 12.50 -4.28
N GLU A 233 -5.49 11.41 -4.95
CA GLU A 233 -5.90 10.16 -4.29
C GLU A 233 -4.75 9.17 -4.21
N ARG A 234 -4.54 8.61 -3.02
CA ARG A 234 -3.79 7.36 -2.86
C ARG A 234 -4.79 6.21 -2.78
N SER A 235 -4.65 5.25 -3.67
CA SER A 235 -5.57 4.11 -3.75
C SER A 235 -5.25 3.03 -2.70
N ASN A 236 -3.97 2.79 -2.43
CA ASN A 236 -3.53 1.73 -1.52
C ASN A 236 -3.46 2.21 -0.06
N LEU A 237 -4.24 1.54 0.80
CA LEU A 237 -4.34 1.81 2.24
C LEU A 237 -3.12 1.30 3.02
N LEU A 238 -2.32 0.40 2.41
CA LEU A 238 -1.10 -0.11 3.02
C LEU A 238 0.06 0.88 2.87
N ILE A 239 0.91 0.87 3.89
CA ILE A 239 2.19 1.56 3.92
C ILE A 239 3.28 0.57 3.54
N ASN A 240 4.23 1.01 2.71
CA ASN A 240 5.28 0.19 2.13
C ASN A 240 4.78 -1.15 1.51
N PRO A 241 3.76 -1.10 0.62
CA PRO A 241 3.13 -2.31 0.07
C PRO A 241 4.00 -3.17 -0.85
N GLY A 242 5.03 -2.57 -1.45
CA GLY A 242 6.05 -3.26 -2.26
C GLY A 242 7.34 -3.55 -1.49
N PHE A 243 7.39 -3.28 -0.18
CA PHE A 243 8.53 -3.62 0.68
C PHE A 243 9.86 -2.92 0.31
N GLU A 244 9.79 -1.81 -0.43
CA GLU A 244 10.93 -1.05 -0.94
C GLU A 244 11.67 -0.23 0.14
N THR A 245 11.08 -0.09 1.33
CA THR A 245 11.71 0.57 2.48
C THR A 245 12.00 -0.43 3.59
N ASN A 246 13.26 -0.56 3.99
CA ASN A 246 13.68 -1.45 5.06
C ASN A 246 14.86 -0.82 5.82
N THR A 247 14.54 0.11 6.71
CA THR A 247 15.53 0.79 7.56
C THR A 247 15.73 0.08 8.89
N ARG A 248 14.81 -0.81 9.26
CA ARG A 248 14.84 -1.61 10.49
C ARG A 248 15.67 -2.89 10.37
N THR A 249 16.03 -3.47 11.51
CA THR A 249 16.82 -4.71 11.61
C THR A 249 15.98 -5.98 11.85
N SER A 250 14.65 -5.87 11.92
CA SER A 250 13.74 -6.99 12.24
C SER A 250 13.58 -8.04 11.15
N GLY A 251 14.12 -7.80 9.95
CA GLY A 251 13.89 -8.66 8.77
C GLY A 251 12.50 -8.51 8.14
N VAL A 252 11.63 -7.71 8.75
CA VAL A 252 10.34 -7.28 8.21
C VAL A 252 10.41 -5.81 7.80
N ALA A 253 9.89 -5.51 6.61
CA ALA A 253 9.93 -4.19 6.01
C ALA A 253 9.24 -3.11 6.87
N ASP A 254 9.63 -1.85 6.65
CA ASP A 254 9.12 -0.72 7.44
C ASP A 254 7.61 -0.59 7.30
N GLY A 255 6.92 -0.22 8.40
CA GLY A 255 5.46 -0.17 8.48
C GLY A 255 4.76 -1.53 8.65
N TRP A 256 5.49 -2.64 8.67
CA TRP A 256 4.93 -3.98 8.92
C TRP A 256 5.35 -4.53 10.29
N GLY A 257 4.46 -5.32 10.88
CA GLY A 257 4.68 -6.09 12.11
C GLY A 257 4.79 -7.58 11.81
N ASN A 258 5.25 -8.36 12.79
CA ASN A 258 5.34 -9.81 12.70
C ASN A 258 4.89 -10.49 13.99
N TRP A 259 4.56 -11.76 13.86
CA TRP A 259 4.30 -12.65 14.98
C TRP A 259 4.60 -14.09 14.56
N GLU A 260 5.05 -14.87 15.52
CA GLU A 260 5.33 -16.29 15.34
C GLU A 260 4.78 -17.07 16.54
N SER A 261 4.44 -18.34 16.30
CA SER A 261 4.00 -19.23 17.38
C SER A 261 5.12 -19.49 18.39
N ALA A 262 4.76 -19.75 19.63
CA ALA A 262 5.76 -20.06 20.66
C ALA A 262 6.61 -21.28 20.26
N GLY A 263 7.93 -21.16 20.38
CA GLY A 263 8.87 -22.23 20.02
C GLY A 263 9.16 -22.38 18.52
N VAL A 264 8.62 -21.49 17.68
CA VAL A 264 8.83 -21.49 16.23
C VAL A 264 9.85 -20.39 15.87
N PRO A 265 11.03 -20.74 15.30
CA PRO A 265 12.08 -19.76 15.04
C PRO A 265 11.69 -18.75 13.94
N ALA A 266 11.65 -17.46 14.27
CA ALA A 266 11.41 -16.38 13.31
C ALA A 266 12.51 -16.31 12.23
N ASN A 267 12.13 -16.33 10.95
CA ASN A 267 13.05 -16.12 9.84
C ASN A 267 12.38 -15.26 8.77
N TYR A 268 12.46 -13.94 8.98
CA TYR A 268 11.94 -12.90 8.10
C TYR A 268 13.10 -12.21 7.39
N ARG A 269 12.93 -11.90 6.10
CA ARG A 269 13.91 -11.10 5.34
C ARG A 269 13.20 -10.20 4.34
N VAL A 270 13.70 -8.98 4.16
CA VAL A 270 13.43 -8.21 2.95
C VAL A 270 14.52 -8.58 1.94
N VAL A 271 14.12 -9.25 0.86
CA VAL A 271 15.04 -9.80 -0.14
C VAL A 271 15.08 -8.92 -1.38
N THR A 272 16.16 -8.99 -2.15
CA THR A 272 16.31 -8.27 -3.43
C THR A 272 16.10 -9.16 -4.66
N SER A 273 15.93 -10.47 -4.45
CA SER A 273 15.65 -11.43 -5.52
C SER A 273 15.10 -12.75 -4.95
N PRO A 274 14.15 -13.40 -5.64
CA PRO A 274 13.33 -12.82 -6.72
C PRO A 274 12.37 -11.75 -6.20
N VAL A 275 11.99 -10.82 -7.09
CA VAL A 275 10.99 -9.76 -6.84
C VAL A 275 9.98 -9.72 -8.01
N SER A 276 8.74 -9.35 -7.72
CA SER A 276 7.66 -9.22 -8.72
C SER A 276 7.57 -7.80 -9.28
N SER A 277 7.92 -6.81 -8.47
CA SER A 277 8.04 -5.38 -8.78
C SER A 277 9.17 -4.80 -7.93
N GLY A 278 9.60 -3.59 -8.27
CA GLY A 278 10.59 -2.85 -7.51
C GLY A 278 11.93 -3.56 -7.38
N LYS A 279 12.56 -3.37 -6.23
CA LYS A 279 13.86 -3.95 -5.88
C LYS A 279 13.76 -4.91 -4.71
N HIS A 280 12.63 -4.95 -4.00
CA HIS A 280 12.49 -5.68 -2.76
C HIS A 280 11.21 -6.53 -2.70
N ALA A 281 11.24 -7.56 -1.85
CA ALA A 281 10.06 -8.35 -1.49
C ALA A 281 10.18 -8.84 -0.04
N GLN A 282 9.04 -9.08 0.63
CA GLN A 282 9.04 -9.66 1.97
C GLN A 282 9.10 -11.19 1.88
N GLN A 283 10.06 -11.80 2.55
CA GLN A 283 10.21 -13.25 2.68
C GLN A 283 9.89 -13.72 4.12
N MET A 284 9.22 -14.86 4.21
CA MET A 284 9.16 -15.73 5.38
C MET A 284 9.74 -17.10 5.02
N ALA A 285 10.59 -17.65 5.87
CA ALA A 285 11.06 -19.02 5.75
C ALA A 285 10.69 -19.81 7.00
N ILE A 286 10.15 -21.01 6.82
CA ILE A 286 9.81 -21.93 7.91
C ILE A 286 10.54 -23.26 7.72
N SER A 287 10.95 -23.86 8.83
CA SER A 287 11.62 -25.16 8.83
C SER A 287 11.33 -25.91 10.11
N ASN A 288 10.92 -27.18 9.97
CA ASN A 288 10.64 -28.06 11.10
C ASN A 288 9.59 -27.50 12.08
N ILE A 289 8.54 -26.87 11.55
CA ILE A 289 7.48 -26.29 12.37
C ILE A 289 6.48 -27.38 12.77
N PRO A 290 6.07 -27.46 14.06
CA PRO A 290 5.03 -28.40 14.49
C PRO A 290 3.68 -28.04 13.87
N LYS A 291 2.77 -29.00 13.80
CA LYS A 291 1.40 -28.77 13.33
C LYS A 291 0.77 -27.58 14.06
N ASP A 292 0.03 -26.76 13.31
CA ASP A 292 -0.63 -25.53 13.75
C ASP A 292 0.32 -24.37 14.12
N GLY A 293 1.63 -24.57 14.03
CA GLY A 293 2.62 -23.50 14.13
C GLY A 293 2.54 -22.56 12.94
N MET A 294 2.73 -21.26 13.19
CA MET A 294 2.54 -20.21 12.19
C MET A 294 3.63 -19.14 12.27
N HIS A 295 4.03 -18.65 11.09
CA HIS A 295 4.72 -17.36 10.90
C HIS A 295 3.76 -16.39 10.22
N THR A 296 3.73 -15.15 10.68
CA THR A 296 2.97 -14.09 10.03
C THR A 296 3.75 -12.80 9.98
N PHE A 297 3.51 -12.01 8.94
CA PHE A 297 3.69 -10.57 9.00
C PHE A 297 2.36 -9.90 8.67
N PHE A 298 2.15 -8.72 9.22
CA PHE A 298 0.86 -8.04 9.15
C PHE A 298 0.97 -6.53 9.19
N GLN A 299 -0.09 -5.86 8.75
CA GLN A 299 -0.29 -4.44 8.97
C GLN A 299 -1.71 -4.21 9.49
N ASP A 300 -1.84 -3.43 10.56
CA ASP A 300 -3.14 -2.92 11.00
C ASP A 300 -3.48 -1.68 10.19
N VAL A 301 -4.71 -1.62 9.67
CA VAL A 301 -5.17 -0.56 8.76
C VAL A 301 -6.56 -0.11 9.16
N ALA A 302 -6.81 1.20 9.12
CA ALA A 302 -8.14 1.75 9.30
C ALA A 302 -9.09 1.29 8.17
N VAL A 303 -10.31 0.90 8.55
CA VAL A 303 -11.36 0.48 7.63
C VAL A 303 -12.72 1.02 8.05
N THR A 304 -13.70 0.95 7.16
CA THR A 304 -15.10 1.27 7.42
C THR A 304 -15.91 -0.02 7.33
N GLY A 305 -16.51 -0.44 8.45
CA GLY A 305 -17.35 -1.62 8.52
C GLY A 305 -18.46 -1.64 7.46
N GLY A 306 -18.72 -2.81 6.90
CA GLY A 306 -19.75 -3.06 5.89
C GLY A 306 -19.39 -2.63 4.46
N GLN A 307 -18.34 -1.83 4.27
CA GLN A 307 -17.89 -1.41 2.93
C GLN A 307 -17.06 -2.50 2.25
N PRO A 308 -17.15 -2.69 0.92
CA PRO A 308 -16.30 -3.62 0.21
C PRO A 308 -14.88 -3.07 0.05
N TYR A 309 -13.91 -3.96 0.10
CA TYR A 309 -12.51 -3.67 -0.19
C TYR A 309 -11.94 -4.77 -1.09
N THR A 310 -10.91 -4.42 -1.84
CA THR A 310 -10.12 -5.37 -2.62
C THR A 310 -8.74 -5.53 -1.99
N LEU A 311 -8.32 -6.77 -1.80
CA LEU A 311 -6.94 -7.14 -1.49
C LEU A 311 -6.33 -7.88 -2.67
N SER A 312 -5.20 -7.39 -3.18
CA SER A 312 -4.41 -8.07 -4.20
C SER A 312 -2.93 -8.12 -3.84
N GLY A 313 -2.18 -8.99 -4.50
CA GLY A 313 -0.74 -9.13 -4.27
C GLY A 313 -0.13 -10.28 -5.07
N GLN A 314 1.20 -10.33 -5.08
CA GLN A 314 1.98 -11.40 -5.68
C GLN A 314 2.56 -12.30 -4.60
N ILE A 315 2.33 -13.60 -4.69
CA ILE A 315 2.83 -14.59 -3.73
C ILE A 315 3.69 -15.64 -4.44
N ALA A 316 4.93 -15.81 -3.98
CA ALA A 316 5.83 -16.89 -4.38
C ALA A 316 5.89 -17.95 -3.28
N THR A 317 5.96 -19.23 -3.67
CA THR A 317 6.08 -20.36 -2.74
C THR A 317 7.11 -21.36 -3.27
N GLU A 318 8.05 -21.75 -2.41
CA GLU A 318 9.16 -22.63 -2.75
C GLU A 318 9.36 -23.67 -1.65
N ASN A 319 9.50 -24.94 -2.05
CA ASN A 319 9.63 -26.09 -1.15
C ASN A 319 8.59 -26.12 -0.04
N LEU A 320 7.38 -25.62 -0.32
CA LEU A 320 6.26 -25.62 0.61
C LEU A 320 5.80 -27.07 0.80
N SER A 321 5.97 -27.58 2.02
CA SER A 321 5.70 -28.97 2.38
C SER A 321 5.01 -29.00 3.73
N LYS A 322 3.88 -29.71 3.81
CA LYS A 322 3.04 -29.78 5.01
C LYS A 322 2.69 -28.41 5.58
N ALA A 323 2.62 -27.42 4.70
CA ALA A 323 2.33 -26.03 5.03
C ALA A 323 1.40 -25.45 3.97
N LYS A 324 0.73 -24.37 4.32
CA LYS A 324 -0.03 -23.54 3.39
C LYS A 324 0.20 -22.07 3.66
N VAL A 325 0.11 -21.27 2.62
CA VAL A 325 -0.06 -19.82 2.73
C VAL A 325 -1.53 -19.54 3.03
N GLN A 326 -1.79 -18.63 3.97
CA GLN A 326 -3.11 -18.06 4.18
C GLN A 326 -3.02 -16.55 4.22
N VAL A 327 -4.02 -15.89 3.64
CA VAL A 327 -4.28 -14.48 3.89
C VAL A 327 -5.49 -14.39 4.80
N ILE A 328 -5.36 -13.69 5.92
CA ILE A 328 -6.43 -13.56 6.91
C ILE A 328 -6.65 -12.09 7.23
N MET A 329 -7.91 -11.70 7.31
CA MET A 329 -8.34 -10.38 7.75
C MET A 329 -8.93 -10.50 9.14
N HIS A 330 -8.29 -9.95 10.17
CA HIS A 330 -8.90 -9.82 11.50
C HIS A 330 -9.54 -8.45 11.66
N TYR A 331 -10.75 -8.38 12.21
CA TYR A 331 -11.49 -7.14 12.39
C TYR A 331 -11.63 -6.75 13.86
N PHE A 332 -11.48 -5.46 14.11
CA PHE A 332 -11.56 -4.88 15.44
C PHE A 332 -12.47 -3.65 15.46
N ASP A 333 -13.16 -3.47 16.58
CA ASP A 333 -13.94 -2.26 16.87
C ASP A 333 -13.05 -1.08 17.30
N VAL A 334 -13.68 0.06 17.57
CA VAL A 334 -12.99 1.31 17.98
C VAL A 334 -12.24 1.22 19.30
N ASN A 335 -12.58 0.24 20.13
CA ASN A 335 -11.95 0.00 21.43
C ASN A 335 -10.90 -1.12 21.36
N ASN A 336 -10.49 -1.53 20.14
CA ASN A 336 -9.54 -2.61 19.88
C ASN A 336 -10.05 -4.02 20.28
N ASN A 337 -11.36 -4.21 20.42
CA ASN A 337 -11.91 -5.56 20.63
C ASN A 337 -11.95 -6.32 19.31
N PHE A 338 -11.53 -7.58 19.31
CA PHE A 338 -11.70 -8.47 18.16
C PHE A 338 -13.19 -8.79 17.96
N ILE A 339 -13.68 -8.62 16.73
CA ILE A 339 -15.11 -8.77 16.40
C ILE A 339 -15.39 -9.70 15.21
N GLY A 340 -14.35 -10.31 14.63
CA GLY A 340 -14.51 -11.30 13.57
C GLY A 340 -13.30 -11.38 12.63
N TYR A 341 -13.38 -12.31 11.68
CA TYR A 341 -12.34 -12.49 10.67
C TYR A 341 -12.90 -13.08 9.38
N GLU A 342 -12.11 -13.00 8.32
CA GLU A 342 -12.29 -13.80 7.09
C GLU A 342 -10.94 -14.27 6.52
N THR A 343 -10.95 -15.36 5.76
CA THR A 343 -9.77 -15.97 5.13
C THR A 343 -9.95 -15.92 3.61
N PRO A 344 -9.67 -14.78 2.97
CA PRO A 344 -9.93 -14.60 1.54
C PRO A 344 -9.10 -15.51 0.63
N PHE A 345 -7.95 -16.02 1.10
CA PHE A 345 -7.06 -16.80 0.26
C PHE A 345 -6.32 -17.88 1.04
N GLU A 346 -6.20 -19.06 0.43
CA GLU A 346 -5.36 -20.16 0.88
C GLU A 346 -4.68 -20.84 -0.31
N TYR A 347 -3.42 -21.25 -0.14
CA TYR A 347 -2.68 -21.97 -1.17
C TYR A 347 -1.60 -22.87 -0.57
N SER A 348 -1.56 -24.14 -0.98
CA SER A 348 -0.59 -25.13 -0.50
C SER A 348 0.35 -25.64 -1.59
N GLY A 349 0.30 -25.05 -2.79
CA GLY A 349 1.19 -25.41 -3.90
C GLY A 349 2.52 -24.66 -3.89
N ASN A 350 3.33 -24.92 -4.92
CA ASN A 350 4.57 -24.19 -5.19
C ASN A 350 4.44 -23.39 -6.50
N THR A 351 4.90 -22.14 -6.50
CA THR A 351 4.78 -21.23 -7.65
C THR A 351 5.83 -20.13 -7.61
N VAL A 352 6.26 -19.64 -8.78
CA VAL A 352 7.25 -18.55 -8.87
C VAL A 352 6.65 -17.24 -8.40
N TRP A 353 5.52 -16.85 -8.96
CA TRP A 353 4.66 -15.76 -8.47
C TRP A 353 3.22 -16.16 -8.80
N LEU A 354 2.28 -15.75 -7.96
CA LEU A 354 0.86 -16.02 -8.12
C LEU A 354 0.11 -14.76 -7.74
N SER A 355 -0.62 -14.21 -8.71
CA SER A 355 -1.52 -13.08 -8.47
C SER A 355 -2.74 -13.55 -7.69
N ILE A 356 -3.02 -12.84 -6.60
CA ILE A 356 -4.29 -12.93 -5.88
C ILE A 356 -5.06 -11.63 -6.04
N ASN A 357 -6.39 -11.72 -6.10
CA ASN A 357 -7.29 -10.57 -6.05
C ASN A 357 -8.60 -11.01 -5.41
N GLU A 358 -8.75 -10.65 -4.15
CA GLU A 358 -9.85 -11.09 -3.30
C GLU A 358 -10.66 -9.90 -2.81
N GLN A 359 -11.98 -10.14 -2.76
CA GLN A 359 -12.94 -9.19 -2.24
C GLN A 359 -13.20 -9.51 -0.78
N VAL A 360 -13.10 -8.49 0.07
CA VAL A 360 -13.25 -8.59 1.53
C VAL A 360 -14.24 -7.54 2.00
N ARG A 361 -15.00 -7.84 3.06
CA ARG A 361 -16.02 -6.94 3.60
C ARG A 361 -15.93 -6.93 5.13
N PRO A 362 -15.22 -5.94 5.71
CA PRO A 362 -15.13 -5.79 7.16
C PRO A 362 -16.49 -5.84 7.84
N VAL A 363 -16.55 -6.47 9.01
CA VAL A 363 -17.77 -6.54 9.83
C VAL A 363 -18.30 -5.13 10.09
N ALA A 364 -19.62 -4.91 10.15
CA ALA A 364 -20.24 -3.58 10.15
C ALA A 364 -19.72 -2.60 11.23
N LYS A 365 -19.21 -3.10 12.36
CA LYS A 365 -18.65 -2.28 13.46
C LYS A 365 -17.13 -2.14 13.41
N ALA A 366 -16.48 -2.72 12.40
CA ALA A 366 -15.03 -2.68 12.26
C ALA A 366 -14.57 -1.28 11.93
N VAL A 367 -13.56 -0.80 12.65
CA VAL A 367 -12.81 0.41 12.31
C VAL A 367 -11.35 0.11 11.98
N ARG A 368 -10.90 -1.12 12.29
CA ARG A 368 -9.55 -1.61 12.02
C ARG A 368 -9.61 -3.02 11.45
N ALA A 369 -8.84 -3.25 10.40
CA ALA A 369 -8.52 -4.56 9.88
C ALA A 369 -7.03 -4.83 10.10
N ARG A 370 -6.68 -6.05 10.52
CA ARG A 370 -5.30 -6.54 10.46
C ARG A 370 -5.18 -7.46 9.26
N VAL A 371 -4.36 -7.07 8.30
CA VAL A 371 -4.10 -7.82 7.07
C VAL A 371 -2.92 -8.75 7.33
N HIS A 372 -3.17 -10.04 7.41
CA HIS A 372 -2.17 -11.06 7.68
C HIS A 372 -1.74 -11.79 6.42
N PHE A 373 -0.44 -12.03 6.29
CA PHE A 373 0.14 -13.02 5.38
C PHE A 373 0.81 -14.10 6.23
N ASN A 374 0.23 -15.30 6.22
CA ASN A 374 0.62 -16.40 7.08
C ASN A 374 1.28 -17.52 6.29
N VAL A 375 2.25 -18.18 6.91
CA VAL A 375 2.64 -19.55 6.57
C VAL A 375 2.23 -20.43 7.75
N LEU A 376 1.25 -21.31 7.55
CA LEU A 376 0.68 -22.19 8.56
C LEU A 376 1.10 -23.64 8.31
N ALA A 377 1.64 -24.30 9.32
CA ALA A 377 1.90 -25.74 9.31
C ALA A 377 0.60 -26.54 9.41
N VAL A 378 0.33 -27.39 8.43
CA VAL A 378 -0.85 -28.29 8.44
C VAL A 378 -0.55 -29.67 9.04
N ASP A 379 0.74 -30.01 9.14
CA ASP A 379 1.24 -31.24 9.78
C ASP A 379 2.64 -31.00 10.35
N ASN A 380 3.14 -31.92 11.17
CA ASN A 380 4.45 -31.83 11.80
C ASN A 380 5.59 -31.82 10.77
N ASN A 381 6.67 -31.13 11.14
CA ASN A 381 7.88 -30.94 10.33
C ASN A 381 7.60 -30.12 9.06
N ALA A 382 6.70 -29.16 9.14
CA ALA A 382 6.38 -28.27 8.04
C ALA A 382 7.57 -27.39 7.65
N SER A 383 7.71 -27.13 6.35
CA SER A 383 8.78 -26.33 5.78
C SER A 383 8.33 -25.55 4.56
N GLY A 384 9.06 -24.51 4.20
CA GLY A 384 8.84 -23.76 2.97
C GLY A 384 9.34 -22.33 3.04
N ILE A 385 9.47 -21.72 1.88
CA ILE A 385 9.80 -20.31 1.72
C ILE A 385 8.61 -19.65 1.01
N VAL A 386 8.16 -18.54 1.58
CA VAL A 386 7.08 -17.72 1.02
C VAL A 386 7.59 -16.31 0.82
N LYS A 387 7.39 -15.76 -0.36
CA LYS A 387 7.68 -14.35 -0.65
C LYS A 387 6.39 -13.64 -1.05
N VAL A 388 6.23 -12.40 -0.61
CA VAL A 388 5.08 -11.55 -0.89
C VAL A 388 5.59 -10.23 -1.42
N ASP A 389 4.92 -9.71 -2.44
CA ASP A 389 5.29 -8.47 -3.10
C ASP A 389 4.06 -7.82 -3.77
N SER A 390 4.17 -6.54 -4.15
CA SER A 390 3.14 -5.77 -4.86
C SER A 390 1.76 -5.79 -4.20
N VAL A 391 1.70 -5.73 -2.86
CA VAL A 391 0.44 -5.88 -2.13
C VAL A 391 -0.42 -4.63 -2.26
N THR A 392 -1.71 -4.79 -2.44
CA THR A 392 -2.64 -3.69 -2.56
C THR A 392 -3.90 -3.95 -1.78
N PHE A 393 -4.26 -3.02 -0.88
CA PHE A 393 -5.53 -3.06 -0.16
C PHE A 393 -6.28 -1.74 -0.38
N GLN A 394 -7.44 -1.77 -1.03
CA GLN A 394 -8.13 -0.56 -1.51
C GLN A 394 -9.62 -0.60 -1.21
N LYS A 395 -10.22 0.59 -1.02
CA LYS A 395 -11.68 0.76 -0.89
C LYS A 395 -12.36 0.42 -2.23
N GLY A 396 -13.45 -0.33 -2.20
CA GLY A 396 -14.25 -0.70 -3.37
C GLY A 396 -13.95 -2.08 -3.95
N GLU A 397 -14.77 -2.50 -4.92
CA GLU A 397 -14.61 -3.75 -5.66
C GLU A 397 -13.73 -3.55 -6.90
N GLN A 398 -12.81 -4.48 -7.14
CA GLN A 398 -12.07 -4.60 -8.39
C GLN A 398 -12.23 -6.01 -8.93
N SER A 399 -12.66 -6.12 -10.19
CA SER A 399 -12.98 -7.42 -10.79
C SER A 399 -11.79 -8.10 -11.46
N ASN A 400 -10.78 -7.33 -11.86
CA ASN A 400 -9.65 -7.85 -12.63
C ASN A 400 -8.64 -8.56 -11.71
N LEU A 401 -8.43 -9.84 -11.97
CA LEU A 401 -7.54 -10.71 -11.19
C LEU A 401 -6.06 -10.52 -11.53
N LEU A 402 -5.78 -9.84 -12.65
CA LEU A 402 -4.42 -9.53 -13.07
C LEU A 402 -3.89 -8.32 -12.30
N ILE A 403 -2.60 -8.40 -11.98
CA ILE A 403 -1.81 -7.29 -11.46
C ILE A 403 -1.15 -6.58 -12.63
N ASN A 404 -1.17 -5.24 -12.59
CA ASN A 404 -0.66 -4.39 -13.65
C ASN A 404 -1.22 -4.74 -15.06
N PRO A 405 -2.56 -4.86 -15.22
CA PRO A 405 -3.18 -5.32 -16.48
C PRO A 405 -3.02 -4.35 -17.66
N GLY A 406 -2.76 -3.07 -17.38
CA GLY A 406 -2.45 -2.04 -18.38
C GLY A 406 -0.95 -1.77 -18.52
N PHE A 407 -0.08 -2.53 -17.86
CA PHE A 407 1.38 -2.42 -18.00
C PHE A 407 1.98 -1.05 -17.59
N GLU A 408 1.26 -0.29 -16.76
CA GLU A 408 1.61 1.06 -16.33
C GLU A 408 2.75 1.12 -15.30
N THR A 409 3.11 -0.02 -14.72
CA THR A 409 4.23 -0.13 -13.79
C THR A 409 5.35 -0.98 -14.41
N ASN A 410 6.54 -0.41 -14.53
CA ASN A 410 7.72 -1.10 -15.03
C ASN A 410 8.96 -0.57 -14.31
N THR A 411 9.28 -1.19 -13.18
CA THR A 411 10.41 -0.78 -12.35
C THR A 411 11.60 -1.74 -12.48
N ARG A 412 11.35 -2.93 -13.07
CA ARG A 412 12.37 -3.95 -13.34
C ARG A 412 13.07 -3.72 -14.69
N THR A 413 14.21 -4.37 -14.87
CA THR A 413 15.05 -4.27 -16.09
C THR A 413 14.83 -5.42 -17.08
N SER A 414 13.82 -6.27 -16.87
CA SER A 414 13.55 -7.47 -17.67
C SER A 414 12.93 -7.18 -19.05
N GLY A 415 12.48 -5.94 -19.28
CA GLY A 415 11.70 -5.56 -20.47
C GLY A 415 10.23 -5.96 -20.40
N VAL A 416 9.83 -6.66 -19.33
CA VAL A 416 8.46 -7.10 -19.08
C VAL A 416 7.91 -6.32 -17.88
N ALA A 417 6.69 -5.82 -18.01
CA ALA A 417 6.05 -5.03 -16.97
C ALA A 417 6.00 -5.76 -15.60
N ASP A 418 5.91 -4.99 -14.52
CA ASP A 418 5.90 -5.54 -13.16
C ASP A 418 4.71 -6.48 -12.94
N GLY A 419 4.93 -7.57 -12.21
CA GLY A 419 3.93 -8.64 -12.00
C GLY A 419 3.78 -9.62 -13.16
N TRP A 420 4.45 -9.42 -14.30
CA TRP A 420 4.43 -10.35 -15.44
C TRP A 420 5.75 -11.12 -15.55
N GLY A 421 5.67 -12.38 -15.98
CA GLY A 421 6.80 -13.24 -16.31
C GLY A 421 6.96 -13.40 -17.81
N ASN A 422 8.10 -13.97 -18.23
CA ASN A 422 8.36 -14.28 -19.63
C ASN A 422 9.06 -15.63 -19.80
N TRP A 423 9.00 -16.14 -21.02
CA TRP A 423 9.72 -17.33 -21.43
C TRP A 423 9.90 -17.34 -22.95
N GLU A 424 10.96 -17.95 -23.42
CA GLU A 424 11.22 -18.14 -24.83
C GLU A 424 11.86 -19.50 -25.10
N SER A 425 11.61 -20.05 -26.30
CA SER A 425 12.24 -21.29 -26.73
C SER A 425 13.76 -21.11 -26.82
N ALA A 426 14.52 -22.19 -26.58
CA ALA A 426 15.97 -22.16 -26.73
C ALA A 426 16.37 -21.69 -28.14
N GLY A 427 17.30 -20.73 -28.21
CA GLY A 427 17.76 -20.14 -29.47
C GLY A 427 16.89 -18.98 -30.01
N VAL A 428 15.81 -18.60 -29.32
CA VAL A 428 15.00 -17.42 -29.65
C VAL A 428 15.58 -16.19 -28.93
N PRO A 429 16.10 -15.17 -29.64
CA PRO A 429 16.51 -13.92 -29.00
C PRO A 429 15.31 -13.23 -28.36
N ALA A 430 15.41 -12.95 -27.06
CA ALA A 430 14.35 -12.28 -26.33
C ALA A 430 14.34 -10.76 -26.59
N ASN A 431 13.17 -10.20 -26.95
CA ASN A 431 13.00 -8.76 -27.09
C ASN A 431 11.64 -8.31 -26.54
N TYR A 432 11.59 -8.15 -25.22
CA TYR A 432 10.45 -7.59 -24.49
C TYR A 432 10.68 -6.11 -24.21
N ARG A 433 9.63 -5.30 -24.35
CA ARG A 433 9.66 -3.87 -24.00
C ARG A 433 8.34 -3.44 -23.41
N VAL A 434 8.38 -2.62 -22.37
CA VAL A 434 7.24 -1.76 -22.01
C VAL A 434 7.39 -0.47 -22.80
N VAL A 435 6.44 -0.19 -23.69
CA VAL A 435 6.52 0.91 -24.65
C VAL A 435 5.56 2.04 -24.28
N THR A 436 5.90 3.28 -24.64
CA THR A 436 5.01 4.45 -24.53
C THR A 436 4.30 4.78 -25.84
N SER A 437 4.64 4.06 -26.92
CA SER A 437 3.93 4.10 -28.20
C SER A 437 4.30 2.85 -29.03
N PRO A 438 3.34 2.19 -29.69
CA PRO A 438 1.90 2.43 -29.61
C PRO A 438 1.32 2.00 -28.25
N VAL A 439 0.29 2.70 -27.78
CA VAL A 439 -0.47 2.41 -26.55
C VAL A 439 -1.97 2.50 -26.88
N SER A 440 -2.77 1.58 -26.34
CA SER A 440 -4.23 1.58 -26.53
C SER A 440 -4.94 2.37 -25.45
N SER A 441 -4.45 2.33 -24.22
CA SER A 441 -4.98 3.08 -23.07
C SER A 441 -3.86 3.39 -22.08
N GLY A 442 -4.02 4.45 -21.29
CA GLY A 442 -3.00 4.84 -20.33
C GLY A 442 -1.74 5.40 -21.00
N LYS A 443 -0.56 5.06 -20.47
CA LYS A 443 0.74 5.58 -20.93
C LYS A 443 1.67 4.48 -21.42
N HIS A 444 1.39 3.23 -21.11
CA HIS A 444 2.27 2.12 -21.40
C HIS A 444 1.54 0.91 -22.00
N ALA A 445 2.28 0.08 -22.73
CA ALA A 445 1.80 -1.21 -23.22
C ALA A 445 2.95 -2.22 -23.23
N GLN A 446 2.64 -3.52 -23.16
CA GLN A 446 3.65 -4.57 -23.28
C GLN A 446 3.86 -4.94 -24.74
N GLN A 447 5.10 -4.82 -25.22
CA GLN A 447 5.52 -5.25 -26.53
C GLN A 447 6.45 -6.45 -26.43
N MET A 448 6.33 -7.36 -27.39
CA MET A 448 7.27 -8.43 -27.65
C MET A 448 7.54 -8.51 -29.16
N ALA A 449 8.78 -8.79 -29.54
CA ALA A 449 9.16 -8.87 -30.94
C ALA A 449 10.08 -10.06 -31.19
N ILE A 450 9.87 -10.73 -32.31
CA ILE A 450 10.73 -11.81 -32.77
C ILE A 450 11.23 -11.54 -34.18
N SER A 451 12.45 -12.00 -34.48
CA SER A 451 13.02 -11.95 -35.81
C SER A 451 13.90 -13.17 -36.06
N ASN A 452 13.83 -13.70 -37.28
CA ASN A 452 14.64 -14.84 -37.73
C ASN A 452 14.54 -16.08 -36.83
N ILE A 453 13.34 -16.38 -36.33
CA ILE A 453 13.09 -17.49 -35.41
C ILE A 453 12.92 -18.82 -36.18
N PRO A 454 13.50 -19.93 -35.71
CA PRO A 454 13.26 -21.25 -36.28
C PRO A 454 11.80 -21.68 -36.11
N LYS A 455 11.34 -22.59 -36.97
CA LYS A 455 10.02 -23.21 -36.83
C LYS A 455 9.78 -23.73 -35.40
N ASP A 456 8.56 -23.53 -34.89
CA ASP A 456 8.13 -23.90 -33.53
C ASP A 456 8.79 -23.11 -32.39
N GLY A 457 9.64 -22.13 -32.70
CA GLY A 457 10.14 -21.17 -31.73
C GLY A 457 9.01 -20.29 -31.18
N MET A 458 8.97 -20.13 -29.85
CA MET A 458 7.95 -19.36 -29.14
C MET A 458 8.59 -18.26 -28.30
N HIS A 459 7.90 -17.12 -28.22
CA HIS A 459 8.24 -15.99 -27.39
C HIS A 459 6.98 -15.55 -26.65
N THR A 460 7.02 -15.47 -25.32
CA THR A 460 5.81 -15.29 -24.49
C THR A 460 6.07 -14.45 -23.26
N PHE A 461 5.04 -13.70 -22.87
CA PHE A 461 4.91 -13.20 -21.51
C PHE A 461 3.60 -13.68 -20.91
N PHE A 462 3.57 -13.82 -19.59
CA PHE A 462 2.47 -14.45 -18.88
C PHE A 462 2.29 -13.93 -17.46
N GLN A 463 1.13 -14.20 -16.88
CA GLN A 463 0.89 -14.04 -15.45
C GLN A 463 0.15 -15.27 -14.92
N ASP A 464 0.63 -15.78 -13.79
CA ASP A 464 -0.03 -16.83 -13.01
C ASP A 464 -1.05 -16.20 -12.07
N VAL A 465 -2.27 -16.73 -12.08
CA VAL A 465 -3.41 -16.16 -11.36
C VAL A 465 -4.14 -17.24 -10.60
N ALA A 466 -4.50 -16.95 -9.34
CA ALA A 466 -5.35 -17.82 -8.54
C ALA A 466 -6.77 -17.89 -9.14
N VAL A 467 -7.28 -19.11 -9.33
CA VAL A 467 -8.61 -19.35 -9.91
C VAL A 467 -9.33 -20.50 -9.21
N THR A 468 -10.62 -20.62 -9.47
CA THR A 468 -11.47 -21.72 -8.99
C THR A 468 -11.84 -22.60 -10.17
N GLY A 469 -11.45 -23.87 -10.12
CA GLY A 469 -11.82 -24.86 -11.14
C GLY A 469 -13.33 -24.95 -11.36
N GLY A 470 -13.76 -25.01 -12.61
CA GLY A 470 -15.17 -25.03 -13.00
C GLY A 470 -15.87 -23.67 -13.00
N GLN A 471 -15.29 -22.62 -12.42
CA GLN A 471 -15.85 -21.27 -12.47
C GLN A 471 -15.57 -20.62 -13.85
N PRO A 472 -16.55 -20.04 -14.55
CA PRO A 472 -16.28 -19.31 -15.78
C PRO A 472 -15.66 -17.92 -15.53
N TYR A 473 -14.77 -17.51 -16.42
CA TYR A 473 -14.10 -16.22 -16.41
C TYR A 473 -14.20 -15.54 -17.77
N THR A 474 -14.13 -14.21 -17.76
CA THR A 474 -13.94 -13.40 -18.96
C THR A 474 -12.47 -13.03 -19.09
N LEU A 475 -11.87 -13.36 -20.23
CA LEU A 475 -10.56 -12.87 -20.64
C LEU A 475 -10.74 -11.83 -21.76
N GLY A 476 -9.97 -10.76 -21.75
CA GLY A 476 -9.92 -9.80 -22.84
C GLY A 476 -8.65 -8.99 -22.87
N SER A 477 -8.38 -8.33 -24.00
CA SER A 477 -7.18 -7.51 -24.22
C SER A 477 -7.31 -6.66 -25.48
N GLN A 478 -6.50 -5.60 -25.58
CA GLN A 478 -6.23 -4.89 -26.83
C GLN A 478 -4.91 -5.39 -27.42
N ILE A 479 -4.90 -5.74 -28.71
CA ILE A 479 -3.74 -6.32 -29.38
C ILE A 479 -3.49 -5.59 -30.70
N ALA A 480 -2.24 -5.17 -30.93
CA ALA A 480 -1.77 -4.67 -32.22
C ALA A 480 -0.61 -5.54 -32.71
N ILE A 481 -0.59 -5.85 -34.01
CA ILE A 481 0.41 -6.74 -34.61
C ILE A 481 0.96 -6.13 -35.89
N THR A 482 2.29 -6.04 -35.99
CA THR A 482 3.00 -5.52 -37.15
C THR A 482 4.13 -6.46 -37.58
N ASN A 483 4.47 -6.44 -38.87
CA ASN A 483 5.52 -7.25 -39.49
C ASN A 483 5.42 -8.76 -39.21
N LEU A 484 4.21 -9.26 -38.99
CA LEU A 484 3.97 -10.69 -38.79
C LEU A 484 4.21 -11.43 -40.11
N SER A 485 5.16 -12.34 -40.09
CA SER A 485 5.52 -13.18 -41.23
C SER A 485 5.87 -14.57 -40.73
N LYS A 486 5.28 -15.60 -41.35
CA LYS A 486 5.52 -17.02 -41.00
C LYS A 486 5.34 -17.32 -39.51
N ALA A 487 4.47 -16.57 -38.86
CA ALA A 487 4.21 -16.64 -37.43
C ALA A 487 2.71 -16.43 -37.19
N LYS A 488 2.28 -16.79 -35.99
CA LYS A 488 0.96 -16.46 -35.47
C LYS A 488 1.06 -15.96 -34.04
N PHE A 489 0.07 -15.17 -33.65
CA PHE A 489 -0.13 -14.76 -32.28
C PHE A 489 -1.27 -15.58 -31.66
N GLN A 490 -1.10 -15.99 -30.40
CA GLN A 490 -2.09 -16.75 -29.65
C GLN A 490 -2.19 -16.22 -28.22
N VAL A 491 -3.41 -16.25 -27.69
CA VAL A 491 -3.64 -16.18 -26.24
C VAL A 491 -3.94 -17.59 -25.79
N ILE A 492 -3.20 -18.10 -24.80
CA ILE A 492 -3.34 -19.47 -24.29
C ILE A 492 -3.54 -19.43 -22.78
N MET A 493 -4.45 -20.25 -22.28
CA MET A 493 -4.66 -20.48 -20.86
C MET A 493 -4.11 -21.85 -20.48
N HIS A 494 -3.13 -21.92 -19.58
CA HIS A 494 -2.69 -23.18 -18.98
C HIS A 494 -3.29 -23.35 -17.59
N TYR A 495 -3.74 -24.55 -17.25
CA TYR A 495 -4.38 -24.84 -15.98
C TYR A 495 -3.56 -25.84 -15.16
N PHE A 496 -3.45 -25.56 -13.86
CA PHE A 496 -2.70 -26.38 -12.94
C PHE A 496 -3.49 -26.67 -11.67
N ASP A 497 -3.30 -27.88 -11.15
CA ASP A 497 -3.76 -28.24 -9.81
C ASP A 497 -2.83 -27.68 -8.72
N VAL A 498 -3.16 -27.96 -7.45
CA VAL A 498 -2.39 -27.49 -6.30
C VAL A 498 -1.00 -28.12 -6.20
N ASN A 499 -0.80 -29.29 -6.80
CA ASN A 499 0.49 -29.98 -6.85
C ASN A 499 1.33 -29.53 -8.04
N ASN A 500 0.92 -28.46 -8.75
CA ASN A 500 1.56 -27.93 -9.94
C ASN A 500 1.50 -28.90 -11.15
N ASN A 501 0.61 -29.89 -11.13
CA ASN A 501 0.38 -30.75 -12.28
C ASN A 501 -0.42 -30.00 -13.35
N PHE A 502 -0.01 -30.13 -14.60
CA PHE A 502 -0.73 -29.57 -15.73
C PHE A 502 -2.03 -30.34 -15.98
N LEU A 503 -3.17 -29.66 -15.91
CA LEU A 503 -4.50 -30.23 -16.11
C LEU A 503 -4.98 -30.11 -17.57
N GLY A 504 -4.40 -29.18 -18.32
CA GLY A 504 -4.79 -28.91 -19.70
C GLY A 504 -4.63 -27.44 -20.07
N ASN A 505 -4.94 -27.13 -21.32
CA ASN A 505 -4.94 -25.78 -21.86
C ASN A 505 -6.13 -25.52 -22.77
N GLU A 506 -6.40 -24.24 -23.02
CA GLU A 506 -7.24 -23.78 -24.11
C GLU A 506 -6.61 -22.56 -24.80
N THR A 507 -6.88 -22.43 -26.11
CA THR A 507 -6.39 -21.31 -26.94
C THR A 507 -7.59 -20.45 -27.35
N PRO A 508 -8.06 -19.53 -26.49
CA PRO A 508 -9.28 -18.79 -26.75
C PRO A 508 -9.13 -17.76 -27.88
N PHE A 509 -7.90 -17.39 -28.28
CA PHE A 509 -7.68 -16.48 -29.40
C PHE A 509 -6.43 -16.86 -30.20
N GLU A 510 -6.55 -16.82 -31.52
CA GLU A 510 -5.46 -17.00 -32.47
C GLU A 510 -5.60 -16.01 -33.63
N TYR A 511 -4.49 -15.47 -34.09
CA TYR A 511 -4.48 -14.54 -35.22
C TYR A 511 -3.17 -14.63 -36.02
N SER A 512 -3.29 -14.77 -37.34
CA SER A 512 -2.16 -14.98 -38.27
C SER A 512 -1.97 -13.81 -39.25
N GLY A 513 -2.48 -12.63 -38.90
CA GLY A 513 -2.38 -11.42 -39.71
C GLY A 513 -1.78 -10.24 -38.97
N ASN A 514 -1.48 -9.17 -39.71
CA ASN A 514 -1.17 -7.86 -39.13
C ASN A 514 -2.47 -7.13 -38.80
N THR A 515 -2.46 -6.34 -37.73
CA THR A 515 -3.63 -5.57 -37.31
C THR A 515 -3.20 -4.34 -36.54
N SER A 516 -3.95 -3.25 -36.68
CA SER A 516 -3.95 -2.16 -35.69
C SER A 516 -4.54 -2.66 -34.36
N TRP A 517 -4.91 -1.77 -33.44
CA TRP A 517 -5.57 -2.19 -32.22
C TRP A 517 -6.85 -2.97 -32.49
N LYS A 518 -6.86 -4.22 -32.02
CA LYS A 518 -7.98 -5.15 -32.08
C LYS A 518 -8.35 -5.58 -30.67
N SER A 519 -9.62 -5.41 -30.35
CA SER A 519 -10.19 -5.90 -29.09
C SER A 519 -10.47 -7.39 -29.17
N VAL A 520 -10.10 -8.11 -28.12
CA VAL A 520 -10.41 -9.53 -27.92
C VAL A 520 -11.16 -9.66 -26.60
N GLN A 521 -12.26 -10.41 -26.62
CA GLN A 521 -12.99 -10.77 -25.41
C GLN A 521 -13.63 -12.15 -25.57
N VAL A 522 -13.31 -13.04 -24.64
CA VAL A 522 -13.60 -14.47 -24.72
C VAL A 522 -13.96 -14.99 -23.34
N GLN A 523 -14.74 -16.07 -23.31
CA GLN A 523 -15.07 -16.78 -22.08
C GLN A 523 -14.18 -18.01 -21.97
N VAL A 524 -13.66 -18.23 -20.77
CA VAL A 524 -12.73 -19.32 -20.45
C VAL A 524 -13.27 -20.06 -19.22
N LYS A 525 -13.11 -21.38 -19.18
CA LYS A 525 -13.60 -22.20 -18.05
C LYS A 525 -12.52 -23.19 -17.63
N PRO A 526 -11.74 -22.88 -16.57
CA PRO A 526 -10.78 -23.81 -16.01
C PRO A 526 -11.41 -25.17 -15.70
N PRO A 527 -10.73 -26.29 -16.00
CA PRO A 527 -11.16 -27.62 -15.59
C PRO A 527 -11.41 -27.72 -14.08
N ALA A 528 -12.17 -28.73 -13.64
CA ALA A 528 -12.31 -29.05 -12.23
C ALA A 528 -10.92 -29.23 -11.58
N HIS A 529 -10.81 -28.91 -10.28
CA HIS A 529 -9.57 -28.97 -9.49
C HIS A 529 -8.46 -28.00 -9.90
N THR A 530 -8.68 -27.12 -10.89
CA THR A 530 -7.74 -26.03 -11.17
C THR A 530 -7.70 -25.06 -9.99
N VAL A 531 -6.49 -24.68 -9.58
CA VAL A 531 -6.25 -23.62 -8.58
C VAL A 531 -5.40 -22.48 -9.12
N ARG A 532 -4.64 -22.73 -10.20
CA ARG A 532 -3.82 -21.73 -10.89
C ARG A 532 -4.07 -21.79 -12.39
N ALA A 533 -4.33 -20.62 -12.96
CA ALA A 533 -4.33 -20.42 -14.40
C ALA A 533 -3.13 -19.55 -14.79
N ARG A 534 -2.45 -19.90 -15.88
CA ARG A 534 -1.44 -19.04 -16.50
C ARG A 534 -2.00 -18.43 -17.77
N VAL A 535 -2.10 -17.11 -17.79
CA VAL A 535 -2.55 -16.35 -18.96
C VAL A 535 -1.33 -16.04 -19.82
N HIS A 536 -1.24 -16.64 -21.00
CA HIS A 536 -0.13 -16.46 -21.93
C HIS A 536 -0.49 -15.57 -23.11
N PHE A 537 0.45 -14.74 -23.52
CA PHE A 537 0.44 -14.04 -24.80
C PHE A 537 1.64 -14.50 -25.61
N ASN A 538 1.39 -15.27 -26.67
CA ASN A 538 2.41 -16.03 -27.39
C ASN A 538 2.56 -15.52 -28.82
N LEU A 539 3.81 -15.35 -29.25
CA LEU A 539 4.19 -15.24 -30.64
C LEU A 539 4.93 -16.52 -31.04
N LEU A 540 4.33 -17.29 -31.96
CA LEU A 540 4.79 -18.62 -32.35
C LEU A 540 5.20 -18.66 -33.83
N ALA A 541 6.38 -19.18 -34.12
CA ALA A 541 6.87 -19.41 -35.47
C ALA A 541 6.21 -20.63 -36.12
N LEU A 542 5.65 -20.46 -37.32
CA LEU A 542 5.04 -21.53 -38.13
C LEU A 542 6.04 -22.13 -39.13
N GLU A 543 7.01 -21.33 -39.56
CA GLU A 543 8.10 -21.74 -40.45
C GLU A 543 9.41 -21.07 -40.01
N ASP A 544 10.53 -21.52 -40.58
CA ASP A 544 11.82 -20.88 -40.36
C ASP A 544 11.84 -19.43 -40.85
N LYS A 545 12.65 -18.63 -40.16
CA LYS A 545 12.83 -17.20 -40.38
C LYS A 545 11.56 -16.39 -40.07
N ALA A 546 10.76 -16.88 -39.13
CA ALA A 546 9.58 -16.19 -38.65
C ALA A 546 9.94 -14.85 -38.00
N SER A 547 9.01 -13.89 -38.14
CA SER A 547 9.14 -12.56 -37.57
C SER A 547 7.78 -12.01 -37.14
N GLY A 548 7.79 -11.07 -36.21
CA GLY A 548 6.61 -10.29 -35.87
C GLY A 548 6.83 -9.43 -34.64
N THR A 549 6.05 -8.37 -34.52
CA THR A 549 5.97 -7.53 -33.34
C THR A 549 4.53 -7.50 -32.87
N VAL A 550 4.31 -7.83 -31.60
CA VAL A 550 3.00 -7.78 -30.95
C VAL A 550 3.06 -6.79 -29.80
N THR A 551 2.08 -5.91 -29.72
CA THR A 551 1.86 -5.04 -28.58
C THR A 551 0.51 -5.37 -27.95
N VAL A 552 0.47 -5.57 -26.64
CA VAL A 552 -0.70 -5.93 -25.85
C VAL A 552 -0.93 -4.86 -24.79
N ASP A 553 -2.19 -4.51 -24.57
CA ASP A 553 -2.61 -3.50 -23.62
C ASP A 553 -3.98 -3.88 -23.01
N SER A 554 -4.30 -3.30 -21.85
CA SER A 554 -5.63 -3.29 -21.24
C SER A 554 -6.22 -4.70 -21.08
N VAL A 555 -5.44 -5.59 -20.46
CA VAL A 555 -5.84 -6.99 -20.26
C VAL A 555 -6.87 -7.09 -19.15
N ILE A 556 -7.91 -7.88 -19.36
CA ILE A 556 -8.96 -8.16 -18.38
C ILE A 556 -8.98 -9.66 -18.15
N PHE A 557 -8.89 -10.09 -16.89
CA PHE A 557 -9.22 -11.46 -16.51
C PHE A 557 -10.06 -11.41 -15.24
N GLN A 558 -11.35 -11.72 -15.34
CA GLN A 558 -12.29 -11.52 -14.24
C GLN A 558 -13.28 -12.65 -14.09
N ARG A 559 -13.68 -12.93 -12.84
CA ARG A 559 -14.74 -13.89 -12.50
C ARG A 559 -16.04 -13.44 -13.17
N LYS A 560 -16.74 -14.35 -13.83
CA LYS A 560 -18.11 -14.07 -14.28
C LYS A 560 -19.01 -14.07 -13.04
N LYS A 561 -19.68 -12.95 -12.78
CA LYS A 561 -20.68 -12.83 -11.70
C LYS A 561 -21.92 -13.66 -12.03
#